data_AF-B7G530-F1
#
_entry.id   AF-B7G530-F1
#
_cell.length_a   1.000
_cell.length_b   1.000
_cell.length_c   1.000
_cell.angle_alpha   90.00
_cell.angle_beta   90.00
_cell.angle_gamma   90.00
#
_symmetry.space_group_name_H-M   'P 1'
#
loop_
_entity.id
_entity.type
_entity.pdbx_description
1 polymer ?
#
loop_
_entity_poly.entity_id
_entity_poly.type
_entity_poly.pdbx_seq_one_letter_code
_entity_poly.pdbx_strand_id
1 'polypeptide(L)'
;MRLFTIYLLSAAMPSAAFSVQRPQLRTPSATVSSRILRNKYDSVTSLHESESGTETTATSSSASSSSRGLSIPLSWEEMVRQVASAMKEASEKGTSRQIVRVLLPRDSSSDDLGKYIEEGFENSNSKGEIALVPPDESWQGGIMQLYRAAAPTASEIVRTLTSTSSLPSRISEDRSVDESGVDGVGLLQTEDQSVNLWVQPTQECVDGMVKMSEQVDANKLVVLLNPQWRQVDDALDAQSKGEGFMSTLASFLGGKGGTLKQLAEAGYQPVYTLEGYVCRGSNVRLLQVLDSPWTVFCERDNQESYIQVGTSEARPTYQQVEVMLQDSDIGYKYARDMGWQEKL
;
A
#
# COMPACT_ATOMS: atom_id res chain seq x y z
N MET A 1 25.55 25.88 55.73
CA MET A 1 24.87 25.49 54.47
C MET A 1 23.87 26.58 54.11
N ARG A 2 24.08 27.25 52.98
CA ARG A 2 23.22 28.35 52.49
C ARG A 2 22.14 27.76 51.60
N LEU A 3 20.87 28.05 51.92
CA LEU A 3 19.70 27.75 51.09
C LEU A 3 19.58 28.82 49.99
N PHE A 4 19.57 28.38 48.73
CA PHE A 4 19.29 29.22 47.57
C PHE A 4 17.79 29.15 47.26
N THR A 5 17.12 30.29 47.34
CA THR A 5 15.74 30.49 46.89
C THR A 5 15.78 30.95 45.43
N ILE A 6 15.19 30.17 44.52
CA ILE A 6 15.04 30.52 43.10
C ILE A 6 13.67 31.18 42.90
N TYR A 7 13.66 32.42 42.41
CA TYR A 7 12.45 33.12 41.96
C TYR A 7 12.23 32.83 40.48
N LEU A 8 11.06 32.27 40.14
CA LEU A 8 10.56 32.11 38.77
C LEU A 8 9.76 33.37 38.40
N LEU A 9 10.29 34.17 37.47
CA LEU A 9 9.57 35.26 36.82
C LEU A 9 8.76 34.72 35.63
N SER A 10 7.44 34.82 35.73
CA SER A 10 6.49 34.56 34.64
C SER A 10 6.29 35.85 33.84
N ALA A 11 6.81 35.90 32.62
CA ALA A 11 6.53 36.97 31.66
C ALA A 11 5.39 36.55 30.72
N ALA A 12 4.26 37.24 30.81
CA ALA A 12 3.13 37.09 29.90
C ALA A 12 3.43 37.84 28.59
N MET A 13 3.33 37.15 27.46
CA MET A 13 3.40 37.73 26.11
C MET A 13 1.98 37.95 25.55
N PRO A 14 1.70 39.11 24.91
CA PRO A 14 0.39 39.39 24.33
C PRO A 14 0.15 38.62 23.02
N SER A 15 -1.06 38.08 22.91
CA SER A 15 -1.58 37.36 21.76
C SER A 15 -1.85 38.31 20.58
N ALA A 16 -1.18 38.07 19.45
CA ALA A 16 -1.45 38.77 18.19
C ALA A 16 -2.46 37.95 17.36
N ALA A 17 -3.64 38.54 17.15
CA ALA A 17 -4.70 37.96 16.32
C ALA A 17 -4.30 38.00 14.83
N PHE A 18 -4.05 36.82 14.24
CA PHE A 18 -3.91 36.64 12.81
C PHE A 18 -5.30 36.58 12.15
N SER A 19 -5.63 37.61 11.37
CA SER A 19 -6.80 37.64 10.50
C SER A 19 -6.47 36.97 9.17
N VAL A 20 -7.01 35.77 8.95
CA VAL A 20 -6.86 35.03 7.69
C VAL A 20 -7.94 35.50 6.72
N GLN A 21 -7.54 36.26 5.69
CA GLN A 21 -8.40 36.59 4.55
C GLN A 21 -8.61 35.34 3.68
N ARG A 22 -9.88 34.92 3.53
CA ARG A 22 -10.27 33.83 2.63
C ARG A 22 -10.07 34.24 1.15
N PRO A 23 -9.45 33.42 0.30
CA PRO A 23 -9.43 33.64 -1.14
C PRO A 23 -10.83 33.48 -1.73
N GLN A 24 -11.24 34.45 -2.56
CA GLN A 24 -12.47 34.41 -3.35
C GLN A 24 -12.32 33.41 -4.51
N LEU A 25 -13.23 32.44 -4.60
CA LEU A 25 -13.35 31.51 -5.73
C LEU A 25 -13.64 32.27 -7.02
N ARG A 26 -12.74 32.16 -8.01
CA ARG A 26 -13.02 32.51 -9.40
C ARG A 26 -13.68 31.32 -10.10
N THR A 27 -14.88 31.53 -10.62
CA THR A 27 -15.58 30.58 -11.49
C THR A 27 -14.91 30.52 -12.88
N PRO A 28 -14.70 29.33 -13.46
CA PRO A 28 -14.22 29.23 -14.84
C PRO A 28 -15.35 29.48 -15.85
N SER A 29 -15.05 30.34 -16.82
CA SER A 29 -15.91 30.65 -17.97
C SER A 29 -15.82 29.53 -18.99
N ALA A 30 -16.96 28.88 -19.28
CA ALA A 30 -17.08 27.84 -20.29
C ALA A 30 -16.99 28.46 -21.70
N THR A 31 -15.98 28.08 -22.48
CA THR A 31 -15.95 28.32 -23.92
C THR A 31 -16.14 27.00 -24.65
N VAL A 32 -17.36 26.80 -25.15
CA VAL A 32 -17.76 25.73 -26.04
C VAL A 32 -17.06 25.93 -27.39
N SER A 33 -16.28 24.95 -27.85
CA SER A 33 -15.82 24.89 -29.23
C SER A 33 -16.17 23.54 -29.83
N SER A 34 -17.21 23.55 -30.65
CA SER A 34 -17.66 22.44 -31.48
C SER A 34 -16.77 22.35 -32.72
N ARG A 35 -16.11 21.20 -32.93
CA ARG A 35 -15.67 20.77 -34.27
C ARG A 35 -16.03 19.32 -34.50
N ILE A 36 -17.17 19.19 -35.16
CA ILE A 36 -17.57 18.07 -36.01
C ILE A 36 -16.58 18.00 -37.17
N LEU A 37 -15.98 16.83 -37.44
CA LEU A 37 -15.74 16.37 -38.81
C LEU A 37 -15.76 14.83 -38.86
N ARG A 38 -16.70 14.36 -39.69
CA ARG A 38 -16.89 13.00 -40.21
C ARG A 38 -15.71 12.56 -41.07
N ASN A 39 -15.41 11.26 -41.08
CA ASN A 39 -15.55 10.36 -42.24
C ASN A 39 -14.79 9.05 -41.94
N LYS A 40 -15.43 7.88 -41.94
CA LYS A 40 -15.92 7.08 -43.09
C LYS A 40 -14.93 5.96 -43.37
N TYR A 41 -15.25 4.75 -42.91
CA TYR A 41 -14.85 3.51 -43.57
C TYR A 41 -16.03 2.53 -43.52
N ASP A 42 -16.52 2.25 -44.72
CA ASP A 42 -17.50 1.22 -45.05
C ASP A 42 -16.83 -0.16 -45.14
N SER A 43 -17.64 -1.19 -44.88
CA SER A 43 -17.57 -2.54 -45.47
C SER A 43 -16.42 -3.44 -44.94
N VAL A 44 -16.63 -4.70 -44.54
CA VAL A 44 -17.21 -5.78 -45.33
C VAL A 44 -17.77 -6.88 -44.41
N THR A 45 -18.94 -7.37 -44.83
CA THR A 45 -19.68 -8.55 -44.41
C THR A 45 -18.91 -9.86 -44.65
N SER A 46 -18.89 -10.78 -43.68
CA SER A 46 -18.90 -12.21 -43.99
C SER A 46 -19.59 -12.99 -42.87
N LEU A 47 -20.83 -13.41 -43.16
CA LEU A 47 -21.55 -14.44 -42.43
C LEU A 47 -20.91 -15.79 -42.77
N HIS A 48 -20.50 -16.54 -41.76
CA HIS A 48 -20.28 -17.98 -41.90
C HIS A 48 -21.04 -18.67 -40.78
N GLU A 49 -22.19 -19.23 -41.16
CA GLU A 49 -22.85 -20.29 -40.41
C GLU A 49 -21.98 -21.54 -40.49
N SER A 50 -21.79 -22.22 -39.36
CA SER A 50 -21.42 -23.62 -39.29
C SER A 50 -22.02 -24.18 -38.01
N GLU A 51 -23.02 -25.04 -38.22
CA GLU A 51 -23.66 -25.87 -37.22
C GLU A 51 -22.71 -26.97 -36.72
N SER A 52 -23.11 -27.54 -35.57
CA SER A 52 -22.94 -28.95 -35.19
C SER A 52 -21.70 -29.33 -34.39
N GLY A 53 -21.94 -29.84 -33.18
CA GLY A 53 -20.93 -30.57 -32.40
C GLY A 53 -21.13 -30.53 -30.89
N THR A 54 -22.28 -30.99 -30.39
CA THR A 54 -22.52 -31.18 -28.95
C THR A 54 -21.79 -32.44 -28.47
N GLU A 55 -20.57 -32.28 -27.93
CA GLU A 55 -19.92 -33.33 -27.12
C GLU A 55 -19.73 -32.81 -25.69
N THR A 56 -20.68 -33.18 -24.83
CA THR A 56 -20.62 -32.98 -23.38
C THR A 56 -19.61 -33.95 -22.79
N THR A 57 -18.33 -33.59 -22.83
CA THR A 57 -17.30 -34.25 -22.03
C THR A 57 -17.23 -33.54 -20.68
N ALA A 58 -17.74 -34.20 -19.65
CA ALA A 58 -17.59 -33.78 -18.26
C ALA A 58 -16.12 -33.92 -17.85
N THR A 59 -15.30 -32.94 -18.24
CA THR A 59 -13.96 -32.76 -17.71
C THR A 59 -14.11 -32.21 -16.31
N SER A 60 -14.02 -33.10 -15.32
CA SER A 60 -13.75 -32.75 -13.93
C SER A 60 -12.41 -32.00 -13.90
N SER A 61 -12.46 -30.69 -14.06
CA SER A 61 -11.34 -29.78 -13.86
C SER A 61 -11.03 -29.75 -12.37
N SER A 62 -10.28 -30.74 -11.90
CA SER A 62 -9.51 -30.60 -10.67
C SER A 62 -8.55 -29.44 -10.92
N ALA A 63 -8.93 -28.25 -10.48
CA ALA A 63 -8.08 -27.08 -10.45
C ALA A 63 -6.92 -27.41 -9.50
N SER A 64 -5.87 -28.02 -10.06
CA SER A 64 -4.58 -28.09 -9.41
C SER A 64 -4.15 -26.65 -9.22
N SER A 65 -4.26 -26.16 -7.99
CA SER A 65 -3.68 -24.90 -7.54
C SER A 65 -2.17 -25.00 -7.74
N SER A 66 -1.70 -24.75 -8.96
CA SER A 66 -0.29 -24.54 -9.23
C SER A 66 0.10 -23.37 -8.34
N SER A 67 0.86 -23.64 -7.29
CA SER A 67 1.44 -22.62 -6.43
C SER A 67 2.33 -21.76 -7.31
N ARG A 68 1.76 -20.68 -7.89
CA ARG A 68 2.55 -19.65 -8.54
C ARG A 68 3.51 -19.16 -7.46
N GLY A 69 4.81 -19.35 -7.69
CA GLY A 69 5.81 -18.84 -6.77
C GLY A 69 5.59 -17.35 -6.59
N LEU A 70 5.52 -16.89 -5.34
CA LEU A 70 5.47 -15.47 -5.04
C LEU A 70 6.81 -14.84 -5.46
N SER A 71 6.77 -13.66 -6.07
CA SER A 71 7.97 -12.90 -6.46
C SER A 71 7.85 -11.46 -6.01
N ILE A 72 8.96 -10.88 -5.56
CA ILE A 72 9.00 -9.45 -5.23
C ILE A 72 8.85 -8.64 -6.52
N PRO A 73 7.92 -7.68 -6.58
CA PRO A 73 7.81 -6.81 -7.73
C PRO A 73 9.05 -5.92 -7.85
N LEU A 74 9.64 -5.88 -9.04
CA LEU A 74 10.84 -5.08 -9.33
C LEU A 74 10.49 -3.69 -9.88
N SER A 75 9.24 -3.48 -10.29
CA SER A 75 8.74 -2.19 -10.76
C SER A 75 7.39 -1.84 -10.14
N TRP A 76 7.04 -0.55 -10.19
CA TRP A 76 5.74 -0.07 -9.74
C TRP A 76 4.59 -0.73 -10.52
N GLU A 77 4.71 -0.89 -11.83
CA GLU A 77 3.70 -1.54 -12.67
C GLU A 77 3.56 -3.03 -12.38
N GLU A 78 4.66 -3.70 -12.03
CA GLU A 78 4.60 -5.10 -11.59
C GLU A 78 3.85 -5.21 -10.26
N MET A 79 4.19 -4.36 -9.29
CA MET A 79 3.52 -4.31 -7.99
C MET A 79 2.02 -4.03 -8.15
N VAL A 80 1.64 -3.04 -8.95
CA VAL A 80 0.23 -2.72 -9.23
C VAL A 80 -0.51 -3.93 -9.82
N ARG A 81 0.11 -4.64 -10.78
CA ARG A 81 -0.49 -5.86 -11.37
C ARG A 81 -0.63 -6.99 -10.36
N GLN A 82 0.40 -7.24 -9.55
CA GLN A 82 0.36 -8.27 -8.51
C GLN A 82 -0.74 -7.97 -7.48
N VAL A 83 -0.82 -6.72 -7.00
CA VAL A 83 -1.83 -6.26 -6.05
C VAL A 83 -3.24 -6.39 -6.63
N ALA A 84 -3.48 -5.88 -7.84
CA ALA A 84 -4.78 -5.98 -8.48
C ALA A 84 -5.21 -7.45 -8.70
N SER A 85 -4.28 -8.33 -9.06
CA SER A 85 -4.55 -9.78 -9.17
C SER A 85 -4.95 -10.38 -7.82
N ALA A 86 -4.19 -10.09 -6.75
CA ALA A 86 -4.47 -10.59 -5.40
C ALA A 86 -5.84 -10.09 -4.89
N MET A 87 -6.15 -8.82 -5.10
CA MET A 87 -7.43 -8.23 -4.73
C MET A 87 -8.61 -8.88 -5.46
N LYS A 88 -8.44 -9.15 -6.76
CA LYS A 88 -9.45 -9.83 -7.58
C LYS A 88 -9.68 -11.26 -7.12
N GLU A 89 -8.61 -12.04 -6.93
CA GLU A 89 -8.69 -13.42 -6.44
C GLU A 89 -9.35 -13.49 -5.05
N ALA A 90 -9.04 -12.54 -4.16
CA ALA A 90 -9.68 -12.43 -2.85
C ALA A 90 -11.17 -12.08 -2.97
N SER A 91 -11.54 -11.18 -3.87
CA SER A 91 -12.94 -10.84 -4.12
C SER A 91 -13.73 -12.03 -4.68
N GLU A 92 -13.13 -12.82 -5.58
CA GLU A 92 -13.71 -14.07 -6.11
C GLU A 92 -13.90 -15.14 -5.02
N LYS A 93 -13.07 -15.13 -3.97
CA LYS A 93 -13.23 -15.95 -2.76
C LYS A 93 -14.26 -15.40 -1.75
N GLY A 94 -14.87 -14.24 -2.02
CA GLY A 94 -15.86 -13.61 -1.15
C GLY A 94 -15.31 -12.59 -0.16
N THR A 95 -14.03 -12.23 -0.25
CA THR A 95 -13.42 -11.20 0.60
C THR A 95 -13.66 -9.80 0.03
N SER A 96 -14.76 -9.16 0.47
CA SER A 96 -15.15 -7.81 0.03
C SER A 96 -14.50 -6.66 0.82
N ARG A 97 -13.89 -6.96 1.97
CA ARG A 97 -13.22 -5.98 2.84
C ARG A 97 -11.74 -6.31 2.96
N GLN A 98 -10.91 -5.53 2.28
CA GLN A 98 -9.52 -5.89 2.04
C GLN A 98 -8.57 -4.86 2.65
N ILE A 99 -7.46 -5.33 3.21
CA ILE A 99 -6.32 -4.51 3.63
C ILE A 99 -5.16 -4.82 2.68
N VAL A 100 -4.57 -3.77 2.13
CA VAL A 100 -3.47 -3.85 1.18
C VAL A 100 -2.32 -2.98 1.68
N ARG A 101 -1.12 -3.55 1.77
CA ARG A 101 0.11 -2.83 2.05
C ARG A 101 1.09 -3.00 0.89
N VAL A 102 1.56 -1.88 0.36
CA VAL A 102 2.46 -1.80 -0.79
C VAL A 102 3.59 -0.85 -0.49
N LEU A 103 4.70 -1.04 -1.19
CA LEU A 103 5.75 -0.05 -1.29
C LEU A 103 5.25 1.13 -2.13
N LEU A 104 5.85 2.30 -1.97
CA LEU A 104 5.48 3.49 -2.72
C LEU A 104 6.64 3.90 -3.63
N PRO A 105 6.34 4.35 -4.86
CA PRO A 105 7.35 4.84 -5.77
C PRO A 105 7.97 6.12 -5.23
N ARG A 106 9.29 6.22 -5.33
CA ARG A 106 10.07 7.42 -5.01
C ARG A 106 11.26 7.51 -5.95
N ASP A 107 11.60 8.72 -6.36
CA ASP A 107 12.84 8.96 -7.09
C ASP A 107 14.06 8.65 -6.19
N SER A 108 14.93 7.75 -6.65
CA SER A 108 16.15 7.35 -5.93
C SER A 108 17.15 8.48 -5.73
N SER A 109 17.04 9.55 -6.53
CA SER A 109 17.88 10.74 -6.46
C SER A 109 17.26 11.92 -5.69
N SER A 110 16.02 11.76 -5.23
CA SER A 110 15.25 12.83 -4.57
C SER A 110 15.62 12.94 -3.09
N ASP A 111 16.67 13.72 -2.82
CA ASP A 111 16.96 14.32 -1.51
C ASP A 111 16.10 15.58 -1.25
N ASP A 112 15.27 15.99 -2.21
CA ASP A 112 14.55 17.25 -2.18
C ASP A 112 13.22 17.12 -1.40
N LEU A 113 13.34 17.24 -0.08
CA LEU A 113 12.24 17.24 0.90
C LEU A 113 11.17 18.35 0.68
N GLY A 114 11.25 19.15 -0.39
CA GLY A 114 10.38 20.31 -0.62
C GLY A 114 9.51 20.29 -1.88
N LYS A 115 9.72 19.38 -2.84
CA LYS A 115 8.92 19.38 -4.08
C LYS A 115 7.56 18.72 -3.88
N TYR A 116 6.52 19.41 -4.35
CA TYR A 116 5.14 18.98 -4.15
C TYR A 116 4.74 17.84 -5.08
N ILE A 117 5.41 17.68 -6.21
CA ILE A 117 5.22 16.62 -7.19
C ILE A 117 6.64 16.25 -7.66
N GLU A 118 7.04 14.99 -7.52
CA GLU A 118 8.29 14.52 -8.16
C GLU A 118 8.07 14.59 -9.68
N GLU A 119 8.69 15.58 -10.32
CA GLU A 119 8.63 15.77 -11.77
C GLU A 119 9.27 14.57 -12.45
N GLY A 120 8.46 13.62 -12.94
CA GLY A 120 8.98 12.45 -13.63
C GLY A 120 8.08 11.23 -13.63
N PHE A 121 7.07 11.17 -12.76
CA PHE A 121 6.23 9.96 -12.65
C PHE A 121 5.45 9.63 -13.93
N GLU A 122 4.92 10.63 -14.64
CA GLU A 122 4.11 10.40 -15.85
C GLU A 122 4.89 10.47 -17.18
N ASN A 123 6.16 10.93 -17.17
CA ASN A 123 6.92 11.27 -18.39
C ASN A 123 8.40 10.82 -18.39
N SER A 124 8.80 9.90 -17.52
CA SER A 124 10.20 9.44 -17.41
C SER A 124 10.61 8.48 -18.54
N ASN A 125 10.81 9.03 -19.74
CA ASN A 125 11.90 8.55 -20.60
C ASN A 125 13.28 8.97 -20.06
N SER A 126 13.31 9.82 -19.02
CA SER A 126 14.50 10.07 -18.20
C SER A 126 14.70 8.91 -17.24
N LYS A 127 15.83 8.22 -17.36
CA LYS A 127 16.35 7.14 -16.51
C LYS A 127 16.57 7.56 -15.02
N GLY A 128 15.61 8.21 -14.39
CA GLY A 128 15.54 8.25 -12.93
C GLY A 128 15.05 6.88 -12.47
N GLU A 129 15.83 6.20 -11.65
CA GLU A 129 15.50 4.87 -11.14
C GLU A 129 14.42 5.04 -10.06
N ILE A 130 13.16 4.78 -10.39
CA ILE A 130 12.07 4.81 -9.42
C ILE A 130 12.29 3.64 -8.45
N ALA A 131 12.60 3.96 -7.20
CA ALA A 131 12.74 2.98 -6.14
C ALA A 131 11.40 2.73 -5.45
N LEU A 132 11.14 1.48 -5.06
CA LEU A 132 9.99 1.11 -4.24
C LEU A 132 10.37 1.14 -2.75
N VAL A 133 9.83 2.11 -2.03
CA VAL A 133 10.18 2.41 -0.63
C VAL A 133 9.03 2.06 0.31
N PRO A 134 9.28 1.43 1.48
CA PRO A 134 8.25 1.18 2.48
C PRO A 134 7.59 2.48 2.99
N PRO A 135 6.27 2.51 3.22
CA PRO A 135 5.55 3.65 3.78
C PRO A 135 5.62 3.67 5.32
N ASP A 136 6.82 3.52 5.89
CA ASP A 136 7.09 3.42 7.33
C ASP A 136 8.11 4.49 7.80
N GLU A 137 8.81 4.28 8.93
CA GLU A 137 9.81 5.25 9.41
C GLU A 137 11.01 5.44 8.46
N SER A 138 11.22 4.55 7.50
CA SER A 138 12.23 4.72 6.44
C SER A 138 11.83 5.74 5.38
N TRP A 139 10.55 6.14 5.33
CA TRP A 139 10.09 7.19 4.44
C TRP A 139 10.65 8.55 4.85
N GLN A 140 11.52 9.12 4.00
CA GLN A 140 12.08 10.44 4.24
C GLN A 140 11.18 11.49 3.57
N GLY A 141 10.13 11.88 4.27
CA GLY A 141 9.19 12.89 3.79
C GLY A 141 8.03 13.11 4.75
N GLY A 142 7.31 14.21 4.59
CA GLY A 142 6.10 14.47 5.36
C GLY A 142 4.93 13.58 4.92
N ILE A 143 3.90 13.46 5.77
CA ILE A 143 2.70 12.66 5.48
C ILE A 143 2.03 13.06 4.15
N MET A 144 2.05 14.34 3.79
CA MET A 144 1.51 14.81 2.51
C MET A 144 2.36 14.40 1.29
N GLN A 145 3.68 14.19 1.45
CA GLN A 145 4.51 13.64 0.37
C GLN A 145 4.23 12.15 0.20
N LEU A 146 4.12 11.43 1.33
CA LEU A 146 3.73 10.03 1.35
C LEU A 146 2.38 9.82 0.65
N TYR A 147 1.40 10.68 0.94
CA TYR A 147 0.09 10.65 0.29
C TYR A 147 0.15 10.86 -1.22
N ARG A 148 1.01 11.77 -1.68
CA ARG A 148 1.17 12.04 -3.12
C ARG A 148 1.82 10.88 -3.88
N ALA A 149 2.56 10.00 -3.21
CA ALA A 149 3.00 8.75 -3.80
C ALA A 149 1.91 7.66 -3.71
N ALA A 150 1.14 7.64 -2.61
CA ALA A 150 0.10 6.66 -2.37
C ALA A 150 -1.14 6.83 -3.27
N ALA A 151 -1.64 8.05 -3.47
CA ALA A 151 -2.89 8.29 -4.20
C ALA A 151 -2.83 7.94 -5.69
N PRO A 152 -1.76 8.25 -6.45
CA PRO A 152 -1.58 7.76 -7.82
C PRO A 152 -1.46 6.24 -7.89
N THR A 153 -0.71 5.64 -6.95
CA THR A 153 -0.58 4.17 -6.84
C THR A 153 -1.93 3.51 -6.60
N ALA A 154 -2.73 4.06 -5.69
CA ALA A 154 -4.09 3.61 -5.41
C ALA A 154 -5.00 3.72 -6.64
N SER A 155 -4.93 4.85 -7.35
CA SER A 155 -5.70 5.07 -8.56
C SER A 155 -5.36 4.05 -9.63
N GLU A 156 -4.08 3.73 -9.83
CA GLU A 156 -3.66 2.75 -10.83
C GLU A 156 -4.03 1.31 -10.45
N ILE A 157 -3.98 0.97 -9.15
CA ILE A 157 -4.50 -0.31 -8.66
C ILE A 157 -5.99 -0.44 -9.00
N VAL A 158 -6.81 0.59 -8.74
CA VAL A 158 -8.24 0.56 -9.05
C VAL A 158 -8.48 0.49 -10.56
N ARG A 159 -7.74 1.22 -11.39
CA ARG A 159 -7.82 1.12 -12.86
C ARG A 159 -7.48 -0.29 -13.35
N THR A 160 -6.38 -0.85 -12.85
CA THR A 160 -5.93 -2.20 -13.23
C THR A 160 -6.96 -3.25 -12.81
N LEU A 161 -7.48 -3.14 -11.58
CA LEU A 161 -8.51 -4.03 -11.05
C LEU A 161 -9.81 -4.00 -11.87
N THR A 162 -10.21 -2.82 -12.35
CA THR A 162 -11.47 -2.61 -13.09
C THR A 162 -11.32 -2.71 -14.61
N SER A 163 -10.09 -2.86 -15.13
CA SER A 163 -9.77 -2.84 -16.56
C SER A 163 -10.43 -3.95 -17.40
N THR A 164 -11.08 -4.93 -16.78
CA THR A 164 -11.80 -6.01 -17.48
C THR A 164 -13.13 -5.56 -18.11
N SER A 165 -13.63 -4.36 -17.78
CA SER A 165 -14.81 -3.79 -18.45
C SER A 165 -14.43 -3.19 -19.81
N SER A 166 -15.37 -3.18 -20.75
CA SER A 166 -15.17 -2.57 -22.08
C SER A 166 -14.89 -1.06 -22.02
N LEU A 167 -15.21 -0.42 -20.91
CA LEU A 167 -14.93 0.97 -20.60
C LEU A 167 -14.46 1.06 -19.14
N PRO A 168 -13.25 1.56 -18.85
CA PRO A 168 -12.79 1.75 -17.48
C PRO A 168 -13.71 2.68 -16.71
N SER A 169 -14.11 2.29 -15.50
CA SER A 169 -14.92 3.15 -14.63
C SER A 169 -14.15 4.42 -14.29
N ARG A 170 -14.84 5.57 -14.33
CA ARG A 170 -14.25 6.83 -13.86
C ARG A 170 -13.99 6.73 -12.35
N ILE A 171 -12.82 7.20 -11.91
CA ILE A 171 -12.44 7.26 -10.50
C ILE A 171 -12.59 8.72 -10.04
N SER A 172 -13.28 8.92 -8.92
CA SER A 172 -13.33 10.19 -8.19
C SER A 172 -12.62 10.04 -6.85
N GLU A 173 -11.97 11.12 -6.43
CA GLU A 173 -11.34 11.22 -5.12
C GLU A 173 -12.15 12.15 -4.22
N ASP A 174 -12.56 11.65 -3.06
CA ASP A 174 -13.12 12.44 -1.99
C ASP A 174 -12.04 12.75 -0.95
N ARG A 175 -11.66 14.02 -0.90
CA ARG A 175 -10.70 14.59 0.05
C ARG A 175 -11.36 15.14 1.32
N SER A 176 -12.69 15.17 1.39
CA SER A 176 -13.41 15.69 2.56
C SER A 176 -13.30 14.78 3.79
N VAL A 177 -12.91 13.52 3.57
CA VAL A 177 -12.58 12.56 4.63
C VAL A 177 -11.32 12.91 5.43
N ASP A 178 -10.47 13.80 4.91
CA ASP A 178 -9.33 14.39 5.60
C ASP A 178 -9.74 15.79 6.11
N GLU A 179 -10.43 15.82 7.25
CA GLU A 179 -11.03 17.04 7.81
C GLU A 179 -9.97 18.14 8.07
N SER A 180 -8.75 17.74 8.43
CA SER A 180 -7.64 18.67 8.66
C SER A 180 -6.99 19.15 7.35
N GLY A 181 -7.12 18.36 6.28
CA GLY A 181 -6.46 18.55 4.99
C GLY A 181 -4.95 18.28 5.02
N VAL A 182 -4.42 17.81 6.14
CA VAL A 182 -2.98 17.60 6.38
C VAL A 182 -2.65 16.20 6.89
N ASP A 183 -3.65 15.35 7.11
CA ASP A 183 -3.43 13.97 7.59
C ASP A 183 -3.08 13.01 6.46
N GLY A 184 -3.23 13.44 5.20
CA GLY A 184 -2.86 12.64 4.04
C GLY A 184 -3.78 11.44 3.88
N VAL A 185 -5.09 11.64 4.02
CA VAL A 185 -6.11 10.59 3.85
C VAL A 185 -7.00 10.92 2.66
N GLY A 186 -7.41 9.92 1.87
CA GLY A 186 -8.44 10.15 0.88
C GLY A 186 -9.23 8.90 0.55
N LEU A 187 -10.36 9.08 -0.12
CA LEU A 187 -11.24 8.02 -0.53
C LEU A 187 -11.37 8.03 -2.06
N LEU A 188 -10.90 6.98 -2.72
CA LEU A 188 -11.12 6.76 -4.15
C LEU A 188 -12.39 5.94 -4.34
N GLN A 189 -13.25 6.36 -5.25
CA GLN A 189 -14.48 5.67 -5.59
C GLN A 189 -14.61 5.54 -7.09
N THR A 190 -15.02 4.37 -7.56
CA THR A 190 -15.50 4.23 -8.94
C THR A 190 -16.89 4.86 -9.07
N GLU A 191 -17.23 5.33 -10.28
CA GLU A 191 -18.53 5.98 -10.55
C GLU A 191 -19.73 5.08 -10.24
N ASP A 192 -19.60 3.77 -10.47
CA ASP A 192 -20.59 2.75 -10.12
C ASP A 192 -20.53 2.30 -8.65
N GLN A 193 -19.60 2.87 -7.87
CA GLN A 193 -19.29 2.52 -6.49
C GLN A 193 -18.92 1.06 -6.26
N SER A 194 -18.55 0.31 -7.30
CA SER A 194 -18.09 -1.07 -7.19
C SER A 194 -16.81 -1.20 -6.38
N VAL A 195 -15.97 -0.16 -6.32
CA VAL A 195 -14.76 -0.11 -5.49
C VAL A 195 -14.72 1.20 -4.70
N ASN A 196 -14.50 1.08 -3.39
CA ASN A 196 -14.26 2.17 -2.46
C ASN A 196 -12.92 1.92 -1.76
N LEU A 197 -11.90 2.70 -2.07
CA LEU A 197 -10.54 2.51 -1.57
C LEU A 197 -10.10 3.70 -0.73
N TRP A 198 -9.87 3.46 0.56
CA TRP A 198 -9.29 4.39 1.50
C TRP A 198 -7.76 4.39 1.36
N VAL A 199 -7.20 5.54 1.03
CA VAL A 199 -5.76 5.76 0.88
C VAL A 199 -5.22 6.29 2.20
N GLN A 200 -4.30 5.53 2.80
CA GLN A 200 -3.62 5.85 4.03
C GLN A 200 -4.53 6.18 5.24
N PRO A 201 -5.64 5.46 5.46
CA PRO A 201 -6.54 5.80 6.55
C PRO A 201 -5.84 5.71 7.91
N THR A 202 -6.19 6.65 8.78
CA THR A 202 -5.73 6.72 10.16
C THR A 202 -6.74 6.06 11.11
N GLN A 203 -6.48 6.06 12.42
CA GLN A 203 -7.39 5.46 13.41
C GLN A 203 -8.71 6.24 13.52
N GLU A 204 -8.66 7.54 13.26
CA GLU A 204 -9.80 8.46 13.29
C GLU A 204 -10.83 8.13 12.20
N CYS A 205 -10.40 7.51 11.10
CA CYS A 205 -11.27 7.14 9.99
C CYS A 205 -12.06 5.85 10.24
N VAL A 206 -11.75 5.08 11.28
CA VAL A 206 -12.21 3.68 11.44
C VAL A 206 -13.73 3.58 11.50
N ASP A 207 -14.39 4.43 12.28
CA ASP A 207 -15.84 4.43 12.36
C ASP A 207 -16.51 4.75 11.02
N GLY A 208 -15.91 5.65 10.23
CA GLY A 208 -16.37 5.97 8.87
C GLY A 208 -16.21 4.80 7.91
N MET A 209 -15.06 4.13 7.96
CA MET A 209 -14.75 2.94 7.15
C MET A 209 -15.69 1.77 7.47
N VAL A 210 -15.95 1.51 8.75
CA VAL A 210 -16.86 0.44 9.18
C VAL A 210 -18.28 0.73 8.72
N LYS A 211 -18.81 1.94 9.00
CA LYS A 211 -20.16 2.33 8.56
C LYS A 211 -20.34 2.26 7.04
N MET A 212 -19.34 2.70 6.27
CA MET A 212 -19.36 2.57 4.82
C MET A 212 -19.43 1.10 4.40
N SER A 213 -18.62 0.24 5.02
CA SER A 213 -18.57 -1.18 4.71
C SER A 213 -19.83 -1.97 5.10
N GLU A 214 -20.67 -1.43 6.00
CA GLU A 214 -21.99 -1.96 6.35
C GLU A 214 -23.06 -1.56 5.33
N GLN A 215 -22.90 -0.41 4.67
CA GLN A 215 -23.82 0.12 3.66
C GLN A 215 -23.53 -0.40 2.25
N VAL A 216 -22.36 -1.00 2.07
CA VAL A 216 -21.91 -1.55 0.80
C VAL A 216 -22.53 -2.93 0.58
N ASP A 217 -23.19 -3.10 -0.57
CA ASP A 217 -23.69 -4.39 -1.03
C ASP A 217 -22.57 -5.44 -1.07
N ALA A 218 -22.91 -6.72 -0.88
CA ALA A 218 -21.94 -7.82 -0.89
C ALA A 218 -21.07 -7.89 -2.16
N ASN A 219 -21.49 -7.25 -3.24
CA ASN A 219 -20.80 -7.21 -4.53
C ASN A 219 -19.84 -6.02 -4.70
N LYS A 220 -19.75 -5.08 -3.74
CA LYS A 220 -18.79 -3.97 -3.84
C LYS A 220 -17.62 -4.18 -2.90
N LEU A 221 -16.49 -3.63 -3.30
CA LEU A 221 -15.22 -3.79 -2.62
C LEU A 221 -14.93 -2.56 -1.74
N VAL A 222 -14.52 -2.80 -0.50
CA VAL A 222 -13.97 -1.76 0.40
C VAL A 222 -12.54 -2.11 0.75
N VAL A 223 -11.61 -1.21 0.41
CA VAL A 223 -10.17 -1.46 0.47
C VAL A 223 -9.50 -0.43 1.36
N LEU A 224 -8.59 -0.87 2.23
CA LEU A 224 -7.70 0.00 3.00
C LEU A 224 -6.29 -0.14 2.45
N LEU A 225 -5.78 0.88 1.76
CA LEU A 225 -4.43 0.90 1.20
C LEU A 225 -3.48 1.62 2.15
N ASN A 226 -2.38 0.97 2.52
CA ASN A 226 -1.33 1.52 3.39
C ASN A 226 -1.85 2.19 4.68
N PRO A 227 -2.75 1.54 5.45
CA PRO A 227 -3.26 2.10 6.71
C PRO A 227 -2.13 2.53 7.65
N GLN A 228 -2.21 3.77 8.15
CA GLN A 228 -1.18 4.47 8.92
C GLN A 228 -1.27 4.23 10.43
N TRP A 229 -1.47 2.97 10.80
CA TRP A 229 -1.54 2.63 12.22
C TRP A 229 -0.10 2.41 12.66
N ARG A 230 0.38 3.21 13.62
CA ARG A 230 1.76 3.11 14.10
C ARG A 230 2.09 1.66 14.42
N GLN A 231 3.01 1.06 13.65
CA GLN A 231 3.59 -0.23 13.97
C GLN A 231 4.63 -0.02 15.08
N VAL A 232 4.18 0.29 16.30
CA VAL A 232 5.08 0.45 17.47
C VAL A 232 5.75 -0.89 17.88
N ASP A 233 5.57 -1.95 17.09
CA ASP A 233 5.97 -3.31 17.47
C ASP A 233 7.47 -3.54 17.26
N ASP A 234 8.19 -2.85 16.37
CA ASP A 234 9.63 -3.16 16.19
C ASP A 234 10.51 -2.72 17.38
N ALA A 235 10.14 -1.63 18.07
CA ALA A 235 10.87 -1.20 19.27
C ALA A 235 10.47 -2.00 20.53
N LEU A 236 9.22 -2.48 20.59
CA LEU A 236 8.69 -3.22 21.74
C LEU A 236 8.84 -4.74 21.59
N ASP A 237 8.99 -5.29 20.39
CA ASP A 237 9.39 -6.70 20.20
C ASP A 237 10.84 -6.93 20.60
N ALA A 238 11.71 -5.92 20.44
CA ALA A 238 13.04 -5.96 21.03
C ALA A 238 13.00 -5.94 22.58
N GLN A 239 11.93 -5.40 23.16
CA GLN A 239 11.73 -5.26 24.61
C GLN A 239 10.79 -6.33 25.21
N SER A 240 10.11 -7.14 24.39
CA SER A 240 9.18 -8.20 24.80
C SER A 240 9.90 -9.50 25.22
N LYS A 241 11.19 -9.42 25.53
CA LYS A 241 11.95 -10.44 26.28
C LYS A 241 11.35 -10.80 27.65
N GLY A 242 10.22 -10.21 28.05
CA GLY A 242 9.40 -10.67 29.15
C GLY A 242 8.31 -11.62 28.66
N GLU A 243 8.61 -12.92 28.67
CA GLU A 243 7.61 -13.98 28.53
C GLU A 243 6.60 -13.85 29.69
N GLY A 244 5.40 -13.34 29.41
CA GLY A 244 4.38 -13.14 30.44
C GLY A 244 3.10 -12.47 29.97
N PHE A 245 1.99 -12.84 30.63
CA PHE A 245 0.61 -12.35 30.48
C PHE A 245 0.45 -10.82 30.39
N MET A 246 1.44 -10.05 30.84
CA MET A 246 1.44 -8.58 30.81
C MET A 246 1.81 -7.99 29.43
N SER A 247 2.56 -8.71 28.59
CA SER A 247 2.87 -8.29 27.21
C SER A 247 1.62 -8.29 26.34
N THR A 248 0.77 -9.31 26.48
CA THR A 248 -0.53 -9.42 25.81
C THR A 248 -1.51 -8.33 26.26
N LEU A 249 -1.42 -7.89 27.52
CA LEU A 249 -2.28 -6.83 28.07
C LEU A 249 -1.85 -5.43 27.61
N ALA A 250 -0.55 -5.20 27.41
CA ALA A 250 -0.03 -3.91 26.95
C ALA A 250 -0.42 -3.62 25.48
N SER A 251 -0.40 -4.64 24.62
CA SER A 251 -0.91 -4.54 23.24
C SER A 251 -2.43 -4.35 23.16
N PHE A 252 -3.16 -4.74 24.22
CA PHE A 252 -4.61 -4.56 24.35
C PHE A 252 -5.00 -3.16 24.88
N LEU A 253 -4.11 -2.47 25.60
CA LEU A 253 -4.35 -1.15 26.19
C LEU A 253 -3.83 0.04 25.35
N GLY A 254 -3.01 -0.21 24.33
CA GLY A 254 -2.70 0.78 23.30
C GLY A 254 -3.80 0.84 22.25
N GLY A 255 -4.28 2.04 21.88
CA GLY A 255 -5.41 2.26 20.94
C GLY A 255 -5.35 1.51 19.58
N LYS A 256 -4.19 0.98 19.20
CA LYS A 256 -3.97 0.07 18.05
C LYS A 256 -4.76 -1.24 18.16
N GLY A 257 -4.72 -1.90 19.32
CA GLY A 257 -5.33 -3.23 19.49
C GLY A 257 -6.85 -3.19 19.29
N GLY A 258 -7.47 -2.11 19.77
CA GLY A 258 -8.89 -1.83 19.54
C GLY A 258 -9.22 -1.64 18.05
N THR A 259 -8.41 -0.86 17.34
CA THR A 259 -8.61 -0.60 15.90
C THR A 259 -8.49 -1.88 15.05
N LEU A 260 -7.42 -2.67 15.27
CA LEU A 260 -7.22 -3.96 14.57
C LEU A 260 -8.37 -4.92 14.86
N LYS A 261 -8.79 -5.01 16.12
CA LYS A 261 -9.90 -5.86 16.52
C LYS A 261 -11.21 -5.41 15.87
N GLN A 262 -11.53 -4.12 15.90
CA GLN A 262 -12.74 -3.56 15.28
C GLN A 262 -12.79 -3.84 13.78
N LEU A 263 -11.65 -3.73 13.09
CA LEU A 263 -11.59 -4.00 11.65
C LEU A 263 -11.67 -5.50 11.34
N ALA A 264 -11.05 -6.35 12.15
CA ALA A 264 -11.21 -7.80 12.05
C ALA A 264 -12.66 -8.23 12.31
N GLU A 265 -13.33 -7.66 13.32
CA GLU A 265 -14.76 -7.88 13.61
C GLU A 265 -15.66 -7.38 12.48
N ALA A 266 -15.29 -6.28 11.83
CA ALA A 266 -15.92 -5.80 10.61
C ALA A 266 -15.56 -6.65 9.37
N GLY A 267 -14.72 -7.68 9.50
CA GLY A 267 -14.39 -8.62 8.43
C GLY A 267 -13.31 -8.13 7.46
N TYR A 268 -12.54 -7.10 7.80
CA TYR A 268 -11.37 -6.71 7.02
C TYR A 268 -10.25 -7.73 7.18
N GLN A 269 -9.64 -8.11 6.06
CA GLN A 269 -8.54 -9.09 6.05
C GLN A 269 -7.37 -8.60 5.19
N PRO A 270 -6.12 -8.89 5.58
CA PRO A 270 -4.96 -8.64 4.73
C PRO A 270 -5.03 -9.53 3.48
N VAL A 271 -5.01 -8.91 2.31
CA VAL A 271 -5.04 -9.62 1.02
C VAL A 271 -3.70 -9.59 0.32
N TYR A 272 -2.96 -8.51 0.49
CA TYR A 272 -1.62 -8.34 -0.05
C TYR A 272 -0.83 -7.44 0.90
N THR A 273 0.28 -7.94 1.40
CA THR A 273 1.19 -7.19 2.28
C THR A 273 2.61 -7.34 1.77
N LEU A 274 3.19 -6.25 1.29
CA LEU A 274 4.60 -6.15 0.95
C LEU A 274 5.26 -5.13 1.88
N GLU A 275 6.20 -5.62 2.69
CA GLU A 275 6.99 -4.83 3.63
C GLU A 275 8.48 -4.95 3.28
N GLY A 276 9.30 -4.03 3.81
CA GLY A 276 10.74 -4.18 3.69
C GLY A 276 11.52 -3.41 4.75
N TYR A 277 12.70 -3.93 5.07
CA TYR A 277 13.63 -3.34 6.03
C TYR A 277 15.04 -3.88 5.79
N VAL A 278 16.03 -3.36 6.50
CA VAL A 278 17.44 -3.79 6.39
C VAL A 278 17.78 -4.81 7.47
N CYS A 279 18.23 -6.00 7.06
CA CYS A 279 18.75 -7.04 7.97
C CYS A 279 20.16 -7.45 7.54
N ARG A 280 21.10 -7.51 8.49
CA ARG A 280 22.53 -7.80 8.23
C ARG A 280 23.15 -6.93 7.12
N GLY A 281 22.64 -5.71 6.97
CA GLY A 281 23.06 -4.76 5.93
C GLY A 281 22.49 -5.01 4.53
N SER A 282 21.63 -6.02 4.34
CA SER A 282 20.96 -6.31 3.06
C SER A 282 19.49 -5.88 3.12
N ASN A 283 18.91 -5.49 1.98
CA ASN A 283 17.48 -5.20 1.89
C ASN A 283 16.70 -6.52 1.94
N VAL A 284 15.75 -6.60 2.87
CA VAL A 284 14.83 -7.73 3.03
C VAL A 284 13.43 -7.28 2.67
N ARG A 285 12.68 -8.15 1.99
CA ARG A 285 11.25 -7.97 1.73
C ARG A 285 10.45 -9.11 2.34
N LEU A 286 9.34 -8.75 2.96
CA LEU A 286 8.34 -9.70 3.46
C LEU A 286 7.11 -9.58 2.58
N LEU A 287 6.67 -10.69 2.00
CA LEU A 287 5.48 -10.75 1.16
C LEU A 287 4.48 -11.76 1.71
N GLN A 288 3.23 -11.32 1.87
CA GLN A 288 2.10 -12.17 2.18
C GLN A 288 0.95 -11.86 1.22
N VAL A 289 0.40 -12.90 0.61
CA VAL A 289 -0.88 -12.85 -0.13
C VAL A 289 -1.94 -13.63 0.66
N LEU A 290 -3.22 -13.33 0.46
CA LEU A 290 -4.33 -14.03 1.12
C LEU A 290 -4.16 -15.57 1.05
N ASP A 291 -4.32 -16.24 2.20
CA ASP A 291 -4.16 -17.69 2.38
C ASP A 291 -2.76 -18.26 2.07
N SER A 292 -1.73 -17.41 2.02
CA SER A 292 -0.33 -17.85 1.87
C SER A 292 0.49 -17.58 3.13
N PRO A 293 1.51 -18.42 3.42
CA PRO A 293 2.48 -18.08 4.44
C PRO A 293 3.25 -16.83 4.05
N TRP A 294 3.75 -16.11 5.05
CA TRP A 294 4.73 -15.07 4.83
C TRP A 294 5.96 -15.65 4.15
N THR A 295 6.43 -14.97 3.10
CA THR A 295 7.64 -15.35 2.39
C THR A 295 8.69 -14.25 2.56
N VAL A 296 9.90 -14.66 2.94
CA VAL A 296 11.02 -13.76 3.20
C VAL A 296 11.96 -13.79 2.00
N PHE A 297 12.32 -12.61 1.53
CA PHE A 297 13.22 -12.43 0.41
C PHE A 297 14.40 -11.54 0.79
N CYS A 298 15.60 -11.86 0.34
CA CYS A 298 16.79 -11.01 0.42
C CYS A 298 17.13 -10.48 -0.96
N GLU A 299 17.43 -9.19 -1.06
CA GLU A 299 17.96 -8.59 -2.29
C GLU A 299 19.36 -9.15 -2.60
N ARG A 300 19.61 -9.45 -3.87
CA ARG A 300 20.95 -9.83 -4.34
C ARG A 300 21.87 -8.62 -4.40
N ASP A 301 23.20 -8.85 -4.42
CA ASP A 301 24.17 -7.76 -4.41
C ASP A 301 24.16 -6.96 -5.73
N ASN A 302 23.51 -7.47 -6.78
CA ASN A 302 23.27 -6.75 -8.04
C ASN A 302 22.10 -5.76 -7.98
N GLN A 303 21.28 -5.76 -6.93
CA GLN A 303 20.10 -4.89 -6.75
C GLN A 303 19.01 -5.05 -7.84
N GLU A 304 19.09 -6.08 -8.68
CA GLU A 304 18.14 -6.31 -9.78
C GLU A 304 17.18 -7.47 -9.47
N SER A 305 17.40 -8.20 -8.37
CA SER A 305 16.60 -9.39 -8.07
C SER A 305 16.61 -9.74 -6.59
N TYR A 306 15.66 -10.60 -6.22
CA TYR A 306 15.48 -11.09 -4.86
C TYR A 306 15.57 -12.61 -4.84
N ILE A 307 16.13 -13.16 -3.76
CA ILE A 307 16.13 -14.60 -3.47
C ILE A 307 15.23 -14.89 -2.28
N GLN A 308 14.41 -15.93 -2.39
CA GLN A 308 13.62 -16.41 -1.25
C GLN A 308 14.55 -17.12 -0.26
N VAL A 309 14.46 -16.74 1.02
CA VAL A 309 15.32 -17.25 2.10
C VAL A 309 14.54 -18.02 3.16
N GLY A 310 13.20 -17.92 3.16
CA GLY A 310 12.38 -18.67 4.11
C GLY A 310 10.89 -18.37 3.98
N THR A 311 10.10 -19.09 4.76
CA THR A 311 8.65 -18.90 4.91
C THR A 311 8.22 -19.01 6.38
N SER A 312 7.10 -18.39 6.74
CA SER A 312 6.53 -18.45 8.09
C SER A 312 5.01 -18.32 8.05
N GLU A 313 4.30 -19.07 8.90
CA GLU A 313 2.83 -18.99 9.01
C GLU A 313 2.35 -17.65 9.57
N ALA A 314 3.13 -17.04 10.47
CA ALA A 314 2.91 -15.71 11.02
C ALA A 314 3.95 -14.72 10.49
N ARG A 315 3.69 -13.41 10.61
CA ARG A 315 4.66 -12.38 10.23
C ARG A 315 5.98 -12.63 10.98
N PRO A 316 7.10 -12.88 10.27
CA PRO A 316 8.35 -13.23 10.94
C PRO A 316 8.94 -12.01 11.67
N THR A 317 9.50 -12.25 12.85
CA THR A 317 10.25 -11.24 13.60
C THR A 317 11.61 -10.99 12.95
N TYR A 318 12.26 -9.89 13.32
CA TYR A 318 13.62 -9.59 12.87
C TYR A 318 14.60 -10.74 13.17
N GLN A 319 14.52 -11.34 14.36
CA GLN A 319 15.41 -12.44 14.75
C GLN A 319 15.14 -13.71 13.95
N GLN A 320 13.88 -14.01 13.63
CA GLN A 320 13.54 -15.14 12.76
C GLN A 320 14.07 -14.93 11.34
N VAL A 321 13.97 -13.71 10.81
CA VAL A 321 14.58 -13.37 9.51
C VAL A 321 16.10 -13.48 9.55
N GLU A 322 16.76 -13.04 10.63
CA GLU A 322 18.21 -13.19 10.76
C GLU A 322 18.62 -14.68 10.74
N VAL A 323 17.86 -15.56 11.39
CA VAL A 323 18.09 -17.01 11.35
C VAL A 323 17.87 -17.56 9.93
N MET A 324 16.79 -17.17 9.24
CA MET A 324 16.54 -17.61 7.85
C MET A 324 17.67 -17.21 6.89
N LEU A 325 18.25 -16.02 7.08
CA LEU A 325 19.42 -15.58 6.33
C LEU A 325 20.66 -16.42 6.66
N GLN A 326 20.90 -16.73 7.94
CA GLN A 326 22.00 -17.62 8.36
C GLN A 326 21.87 -19.02 7.77
N ASP A 327 20.67 -19.60 7.83
CA ASP A 327 20.37 -20.93 7.31
C ASP A 327 20.53 -21.01 5.78
N SER A 328 20.38 -19.88 5.10
CA SER A 328 20.62 -19.73 3.66
C SER A 328 22.07 -19.38 3.31
N ASP A 329 22.99 -19.44 4.27
CA ASP A 329 24.40 -19.03 4.15
C ASP A 329 24.58 -17.59 3.64
N ILE A 330 23.67 -16.69 4.06
CA ILE A 330 23.71 -15.26 3.76
C ILE A 330 24.25 -14.52 4.99
N GLY A 331 25.54 -14.17 4.93
CA GLY A 331 26.18 -13.38 5.98
C GLY A 331 25.96 -11.88 5.82
N TYR A 332 26.77 -11.10 6.53
CA TYR A 332 26.65 -9.64 6.51
C TYR A 332 27.07 -9.04 5.17
N LYS A 333 26.37 -8.00 4.72
CA LYS A 333 26.68 -7.30 3.46
C LYS A 333 28.14 -6.83 3.40
N TYR A 334 28.67 -6.27 4.49
CA TYR A 334 30.07 -5.81 4.52
C TYR A 334 31.07 -6.95 4.29
N ALA A 335 30.79 -8.17 4.73
CA ALA A 335 31.67 -9.32 4.53
C ALA A 335 31.67 -9.75 3.06
N ARG A 336 30.50 -9.71 2.40
CA ARG A 336 30.38 -9.94 0.95
C ARG A 336 31.05 -8.84 0.13
N ASP A 337 30.88 -7.58 0.52
CA ASP A 337 31.52 -6.42 -0.13
C ASP A 337 33.05 -6.48 -0.03
N MET A 338 33.59 -6.99 1.09
CA MET A 338 35.04 -7.17 1.31
C MET A 338 35.60 -8.48 0.70
N GLY A 339 34.74 -9.31 0.08
CA GLY A 339 35.14 -10.60 -0.49
C GLY A 339 35.50 -11.66 0.54
N TRP A 340 35.07 -11.51 1.79
CA TRP A 340 35.21 -12.52 2.84
C TRP A 340 34.13 -13.61 2.75
N GLN A 341 33.08 -13.36 1.96
CA GLN A 341 32.01 -14.28 1.64
C GLN A 341 31.59 -14.10 0.18
N GLU A 342 30.97 -15.12 -0.42
CA GLU A 342 30.45 -15.07 -1.78
C GLU A 342 29.33 -14.02 -1.92
N LYS A 343 29.27 -13.38 -3.09
CA LYS A 343 28.19 -12.44 -3.42
C LYS A 343 26.89 -13.18 -3.72
N LEU A 344 25.77 -12.55 -3.40
CA LEU A 344 24.44 -13.06 -3.69
C LEU A 344 24.05 -12.87 -5.16
#